data_AF-A0A7X8ZD40-F1
#
_entry.id   AF-A0A7X8ZD40-F1
#
_cell.length_a   1.000
_cell.length_b   1.000
_cell.length_c   1.000
_cell.angle_alpha   90.00
_cell.angle_beta   90.00
_cell.angle_gamma   90.00
#
_symmetry.space_group_name_H-M   'P 1'
#
loop_
_entity.id
_entity.type
_entity.pdbx_description
1 polymer ?
#
loop_
_entity_poly.entity_id
_entity_poly.type
_entity_poly.pdbx_seq_one_letter_code
_entity_poly.pdbx_strand_id
1 'polypeptide(L)'
;MSSINQFDWVDFYKELAHKLLPYKENRQELVAKIYRIFEISGFQMPDLEENNQIIDIDPFTIFALFNRRLREDNRIKIISAIAELFSVATPLPTSFAGIPVLDNRNFRFYQFANEREDKDIDCLWEFFDSALAYAASQTPENRMKFSKYFDLVINMARIGRGKITIGLYWIVPDTFLSLDSRTVRYVYTSGKMPENLMETLPTIDHKISSGKYLEIVEKLRAYIQSSESPFENFWEFSHEAWRYSVEVKLARAEDAKAKQEKDTANEDADDEKPETKSESDTIGDVEEDEIEYVAYGAEDFLNEVYMSKENYDTLVALVREKKNVILQGAPGVGKTFAAKRLAYSMMGVKDPNRVVMVQFHQSYSYEDFIMGFRPYEEGFE
;
A
#
# COMPACT_ATOMS: atom_id res chain seq x y z
N MET A 1 29.23 16.65 -10.98
CA MET A 1 28.16 16.28 -10.04
C MET A 1 26.86 16.62 -10.74
N SER A 2 26.15 15.61 -11.28
CA SER A 2 24.79 15.83 -11.76
C SER A 2 23.95 16.28 -10.56
N SER A 3 23.25 17.41 -10.66
CA SER A 3 22.30 17.81 -9.62
C SER A 3 21.24 16.72 -9.51
N ILE A 4 21.09 16.10 -8.33
CA ILE A 4 20.04 15.12 -8.08
C ILE A 4 18.70 15.85 -8.26
N ASN A 5 17.90 15.41 -9.22
CA ASN A 5 16.55 15.91 -9.42
C ASN A 5 15.58 14.89 -8.84
N GLN A 6 14.92 15.25 -7.73
CA GLN A 6 14.01 14.38 -6.98
C GLN A 6 12.88 13.77 -7.83
N PHE A 7 12.46 14.46 -8.90
CA PHE A 7 11.28 14.11 -9.69
C PHE A 7 11.60 13.80 -11.16
N ASP A 8 12.86 13.57 -11.52
CA ASP A 8 13.25 13.21 -12.89
C ASP A 8 12.68 11.86 -13.38
N TRP A 9 12.27 11.00 -12.45
CA TRP A 9 11.56 9.76 -12.76
C TRP A 9 10.25 9.99 -13.50
N VAL A 10 9.60 11.13 -13.31
CA VAL A 10 8.25 11.36 -13.84
C VAL A 10 8.26 11.35 -15.36
N ASP A 11 9.11 12.16 -15.98
CA ASP A 11 9.16 12.27 -17.44
C ASP A 11 9.55 10.91 -18.07
N PHE A 12 10.46 10.19 -17.43
CA PHE A 12 10.83 8.84 -17.86
C PHE A 12 9.64 7.88 -17.83
N TYR A 13 8.87 7.88 -16.73
CA TYR A 13 7.74 6.97 -16.55
C TYR A 13 6.62 7.29 -17.54
N LYS A 14 6.34 8.58 -17.75
CA LYS A 14 5.37 9.04 -18.75
C LYS A 14 5.77 8.64 -20.15
N GLU A 15 7.04 8.83 -20.54
CA GLU A 15 7.50 8.40 -21.87
C GLU A 15 7.39 6.87 -22.01
N LEU A 16 7.85 6.11 -21.03
CA LEU A 16 7.76 4.65 -21.04
C LEU A 16 6.30 4.17 -21.18
N ALA A 17 5.36 4.80 -20.46
CA ALA A 17 3.94 4.46 -20.56
C ALA A 17 3.41 4.62 -22.00
N HIS A 18 3.77 5.71 -22.68
CA HIS A 18 3.39 5.92 -24.08
C HIS A 18 4.09 4.94 -25.03
N LYS A 19 5.36 4.58 -24.76
CA LYS A 19 6.11 3.58 -25.55
C LYS A 19 5.57 2.16 -25.39
N LEU A 20 4.89 1.85 -24.29
CA LEU A 20 4.24 0.56 -24.07
C LEU A 20 2.91 0.41 -24.83
N LEU A 21 2.20 1.50 -25.11
CA LEU A 21 0.86 1.45 -25.70
C LEU A 21 0.77 0.66 -27.03
N PRO A 22 1.71 0.79 -28.00
CA PRO A 22 1.67 0.00 -29.23
C PRO A 22 1.76 -1.52 -29.02
N TYR A 23 2.31 -1.98 -27.89
CA TYR A 23 2.44 -3.40 -27.57
C TYR A 23 1.13 -4.06 -27.17
N LYS A 24 0.06 -3.29 -26.95
CA LYS A 24 -1.29 -3.82 -26.74
C LYS A 24 -1.70 -4.80 -27.85
N GLU A 25 -1.32 -4.49 -29.08
CA GLU A 25 -1.59 -5.30 -30.29
C GLU A 25 -0.45 -6.26 -30.66
N ASN A 26 0.67 -6.23 -29.92
CA ASN A 26 1.85 -7.06 -30.20
C ASN A 26 2.54 -7.53 -28.90
N ARG A 27 1.81 -8.26 -28.07
CA ARG A 27 2.29 -8.71 -26.75
C ARG A 27 3.41 -9.75 -26.82
N GLN A 28 3.51 -10.50 -27.92
CA GLN A 28 4.61 -11.47 -28.09
C GLN A 28 5.96 -10.77 -28.26
N GLU A 29 6.02 -9.64 -28.97
CA GLU A 29 7.23 -8.82 -29.02
C GLU A 29 7.56 -8.24 -27.64
N LEU A 30 6.54 -7.85 -26.88
CA LEU A 30 6.71 -7.35 -25.51
C LEU A 30 7.35 -8.41 -24.62
N VAL A 31 6.80 -9.64 -24.61
CA VAL A 31 7.35 -10.77 -23.87
C VAL A 31 8.81 -11.04 -24.24
N ALA A 32 9.15 -11.02 -25.54
CA ALA A 32 10.53 -11.19 -25.99
C ALA A 32 11.47 -10.10 -25.43
N LYS A 33 10.98 -8.86 -25.29
CA LYS A 33 11.75 -7.77 -24.63
C LYS A 33 11.93 -8.01 -23.14
N ILE A 34 10.97 -8.59 -22.44
CA ILE A 34 11.11 -8.95 -21.01
C ILE A 34 12.28 -9.91 -20.79
N TYR A 35 12.39 -10.96 -21.61
CA TYR A 35 13.55 -11.87 -21.55
C TYR A 35 14.87 -11.12 -21.77
N ARG A 36 14.92 -10.22 -22.77
CA ARG A 36 16.12 -9.41 -23.04
C ARG A 36 16.47 -8.44 -21.93
N ILE A 37 15.49 -7.88 -21.21
CA ILE A 37 15.76 -6.99 -20.05
C ILE A 37 16.60 -7.72 -19.00
N PHE A 38 16.21 -8.95 -18.66
CA PHE A 38 16.92 -9.73 -17.63
C PHE A 38 18.25 -10.30 -18.13
N GLU A 39 18.34 -10.61 -19.43
CA GLU A 39 19.61 -10.97 -20.08
C GLU A 39 20.62 -9.81 -20.02
N ILE A 40 20.22 -8.60 -20.43
CA ILE A 40 21.09 -7.41 -20.47
C ILE A 40 21.46 -6.95 -19.06
N SER A 41 20.50 -6.93 -18.13
CA SER A 41 20.73 -6.47 -16.76
C SER A 41 21.51 -7.45 -15.89
N GLY A 42 21.66 -8.71 -16.34
CA GLY A 42 22.40 -9.75 -15.63
C GLY A 42 21.71 -10.27 -14.37
N PHE A 43 20.41 -10.04 -14.23
CA PHE A 43 19.61 -10.51 -13.09
C PHE A 43 18.85 -11.78 -13.41
N GLN A 44 18.62 -12.60 -12.37
CA GLN A 44 17.67 -13.69 -12.45
C GLN A 44 16.27 -13.14 -12.69
N MET A 45 15.57 -13.74 -13.64
CA MET A 45 14.18 -13.39 -13.94
C MET A 45 13.31 -13.73 -12.73
N PRO A 46 12.50 -12.77 -12.23
CA PRO A 46 11.55 -13.07 -11.18
C PRO A 46 10.45 -13.99 -11.72
N ASP A 47 9.74 -14.68 -10.84
CA ASP A 47 8.61 -15.50 -11.24
C ASP A 47 7.58 -14.62 -11.94
N LEU A 48 7.40 -14.78 -13.26
CA LEU A 48 6.43 -14.06 -14.08
C LEU A 48 5.35 -14.99 -14.63
N GLU A 49 5.66 -16.27 -14.76
CA GLU A 49 4.74 -17.34 -15.12
C GLU A 49 5.29 -18.66 -14.55
N GLU A 50 4.50 -19.74 -14.58
CA GLU A 50 5.02 -21.06 -14.23
C GLU A 50 6.29 -21.39 -15.04
N ASN A 51 7.36 -21.76 -14.34
CA ASN A 51 8.68 -22.03 -14.91
C ASN A 51 9.25 -20.88 -15.77
N ASN A 52 8.76 -19.65 -15.57
CA ASN A 52 9.08 -18.47 -16.37
C ASN A 52 8.85 -18.66 -17.88
N GLN A 53 7.84 -19.44 -18.26
CA GLN A 53 7.34 -19.54 -19.62
C GLN A 53 6.24 -18.49 -19.85
N ILE A 54 6.63 -17.23 -20.02
CA ILE A 54 5.71 -16.10 -20.10
C ILE A 54 4.86 -16.24 -21.37
N ILE A 55 3.55 -16.41 -21.20
CA ILE A 55 2.58 -16.50 -22.30
C ILE A 55 2.12 -15.10 -22.72
N ASP A 56 1.83 -14.25 -21.73
CA ASP A 56 1.34 -12.89 -21.90
C ASP A 56 1.70 -12.05 -20.66
N ILE A 57 1.71 -10.72 -20.80
CA ILE A 57 2.07 -9.78 -19.75
C ILE A 57 1.27 -8.47 -19.87
N ASP A 58 0.91 -7.89 -18.73
CA ASP A 58 0.24 -6.59 -18.66
C ASP A 58 1.25 -5.43 -18.50
N PRO A 59 0.86 -4.20 -18.85
CA PRO A 59 1.79 -3.06 -18.84
C PRO A 59 2.17 -2.61 -17.42
N PHE A 60 1.33 -2.80 -16.40
CA PHE A 60 1.66 -2.42 -15.02
C PHE A 60 2.69 -3.36 -14.40
N THR A 61 2.67 -4.65 -14.73
CA THR A 61 3.73 -5.58 -14.29
C THR A 61 5.10 -5.18 -14.83
N ILE A 62 5.18 -4.55 -16.01
CA ILE A 62 6.46 -4.04 -16.55
C ILE A 62 7.03 -2.93 -15.66
N PHE A 63 6.19 -1.98 -15.24
CA PHE A 63 6.58 -0.99 -14.23
C PHE A 63 6.97 -1.67 -12.91
N ALA A 64 6.23 -2.71 -12.50
CA ALA A 64 6.52 -3.43 -11.27
C ALA A 64 7.86 -4.20 -11.29
N LEU A 65 8.44 -4.50 -12.45
CA LEU A 65 9.76 -5.16 -12.55
C LEU A 65 10.86 -4.35 -11.86
N PHE A 66 10.76 -3.02 -11.91
CA PHE A 66 11.70 -2.08 -11.31
C PHE A 66 11.11 -1.26 -10.15
N ASN A 67 9.79 -1.20 -10.01
CA ASN A 67 9.09 -0.59 -8.86
C ASN A 67 8.64 -1.62 -7.81
N ARG A 68 9.54 -2.51 -7.45
CA ARG A 68 9.41 -3.44 -6.33
C ARG A 68 10.61 -3.28 -5.41
N ARG A 69 10.62 -3.99 -4.28
CA ARG A 69 11.72 -3.89 -3.30
C ARG A 69 13.04 -4.37 -3.92
N LEU A 70 13.81 -3.40 -4.42
CA LEU A 70 15.11 -3.55 -5.06
C LEU A 70 16.00 -2.42 -4.56
N ARG A 71 17.30 -2.70 -4.41
CA ARG A 71 18.32 -1.68 -4.22
C ARG A 71 18.34 -0.73 -5.42
N GLU A 72 18.64 0.55 -5.19
CA GLU A 72 18.59 1.58 -6.23
C GLU A 72 19.54 1.27 -7.42
N ASP A 73 20.73 0.73 -7.14
CA ASP A 73 21.69 0.32 -8.17
C ASP A 73 21.13 -0.79 -9.09
N ASN A 74 20.39 -1.74 -8.52
CA ASN A 74 19.71 -2.80 -9.27
C ASN A 74 18.54 -2.24 -10.09
N ARG A 75 17.79 -1.30 -9.52
CA ARG A 75 16.69 -0.61 -10.22
C ARG A 75 17.20 0.15 -11.44
N ILE A 76 18.31 0.90 -11.30
CA ILE A 76 18.93 1.64 -12.41
C ILE A 76 19.34 0.70 -13.54
N LYS A 77 19.92 -0.48 -13.25
CA LYS A 77 20.30 -1.46 -14.28
C LYS A 77 19.11 -1.99 -15.08
N ILE A 78 18.00 -2.31 -14.40
CA ILE A 78 16.77 -2.77 -15.08
C ILE A 78 16.18 -1.64 -15.93
N ILE A 79 16.09 -0.43 -15.37
CA ILE A 79 15.59 0.75 -16.09
C ILE A 79 16.48 1.08 -17.29
N SER A 80 17.79 0.92 -17.19
CA SER A 80 18.73 1.15 -18.30
C SER A 80 18.45 0.19 -19.47
N ALA A 81 18.26 -1.10 -19.17
CA ALA A 81 17.90 -2.10 -20.18
C ALA A 81 16.52 -1.81 -20.82
N ILE A 82 15.54 -1.34 -20.01
CA ILE A 82 14.24 -0.89 -20.51
C ILE A 82 14.41 0.32 -21.43
N ALA A 83 15.17 1.33 -21.01
CA ALA A 83 15.38 2.55 -21.79
C ALA A 83 15.98 2.24 -23.17
N GLU A 84 16.96 1.34 -23.22
CA GLU A 84 17.57 0.87 -24.47
C GLU A 84 16.53 0.12 -25.34
N LEU A 85 15.87 -0.91 -24.78
CA LEU A 85 14.98 -1.78 -25.55
C LEU A 85 13.70 -1.10 -26.03
N PHE A 86 13.21 -0.10 -25.31
CA PHE A 86 12.02 0.68 -25.68
C PHE A 86 12.36 2.02 -26.34
N SER A 87 13.66 2.32 -26.51
CA SER A 87 14.14 3.57 -27.10
C SER A 87 13.51 4.80 -26.41
N VAL A 88 13.63 4.83 -25.08
CA VAL A 88 13.23 5.96 -24.24
C VAL A 88 14.30 7.05 -24.35
N ALA A 89 13.91 8.24 -24.75
CA ALA A 89 14.82 9.37 -24.98
C ALA A 89 15.10 10.18 -23.71
N THR A 90 14.18 10.16 -22.75
CA THR A 90 14.32 10.85 -21.47
C THR A 90 15.50 10.27 -20.67
N PRO A 91 16.31 11.12 -20.01
CA PRO A 91 17.39 10.65 -19.14
C PRO A 91 16.92 9.67 -18.07
N LEU A 92 17.81 8.78 -17.65
CA LEU A 92 17.52 7.84 -16.57
C LEU A 92 17.26 8.61 -15.26
N PRO A 93 16.31 8.15 -14.43
CA PRO A 93 16.05 8.79 -13.14
C PRO A 93 17.28 8.73 -12.23
N THR A 94 17.54 9.83 -11.51
CA THR A 94 18.66 9.95 -10.56
C THR A 94 18.22 9.78 -9.12
N SER A 95 16.92 9.83 -8.85
CA SER A 95 16.33 9.54 -7.54
C SER A 95 15.08 8.71 -7.67
N PHE A 96 14.85 7.84 -6.69
CA PHE A 96 13.62 7.05 -6.58
C PHE A 96 12.86 7.29 -5.27
N ALA A 97 13.33 8.22 -4.44
CA ALA A 97 12.73 8.53 -3.17
C ALA A 97 11.31 9.07 -3.36
N GLY A 98 10.37 8.55 -2.57
CA GLY A 98 8.96 8.89 -2.66
C GLY A 98 8.16 8.13 -3.71
N ILE A 99 8.79 7.29 -4.56
CA ILE A 99 8.03 6.48 -5.52
C ILE A 99 7.48 5.23 -4.82
N PRO A 100 6.15 5.02 -4.78
CA PRO A 100 5.57 3.83 -4.18
C PRO A 100 6.05 2.56 -4.87
N VAL A 101 6.35 1.52 -4.08
CA VAL A 101 6.83 0.22 -4.56
C VAL A 101 5.90 -0.91 -4.16
N LEU A 102 5.95 -2.03 -4.89
CA LEU A 102 5.21 -3.25 -4.58
C LEU A 102 6.05 -4.28 -3.81
N ASP A 103 5.35 -5.15 -3.08
CA ASP A 103 5.93 -6.32 -2.41
C ASP A 103 6.43 -7.34 -3.44
N ASN A 104 7.62 -7.90 -3.21
CA ASN A 104 8.27 -8.83 -4.13
C ASN A 104 7.49 -10.14 -4.36
N ARG A 105 6.58 -10.53 -3.46
CA ARG A 105 5.73 -11.72 -3.59
C ARG A 105 4.43 -11.45 -4.35
N ASN A 106 4.00 -10.18 -4.41
CA ASN A 106 2.73 -9.78 -5.03
C ASN A 106 2.88 -8.54 -5.93
N PHE A 107 3.95 -8.47 -6.72
CA PHE A 107 4.22 -7.33 -7.62
C PHE A 107 3.48 -7.43 -8.96
N ARG A 108 3.22 -8.65 -9.46
CA ARG A 108 2.49 -8.89 -10.72
C ARG A 108 1.03 -8.46 -10.61
N PHE A 109 0.50 -7.74 -11.59
CA PHE A 109 -0.91 -7.35 -11.61
C PHE A 109 -1.86 -8.48 -12.03
N TYR A 110 -1.33 -9.60 -12.52
CA TYR A 110 -2.09 -10.79 -12.90
C TYR A 110 -1.66 -12.03 -12.10
N GLN A 111 -2.48 -13.08 -12.09
CA GLN A 111 -2.13 -14.41 -11.58
C GLN A 111 -1.56 -15.30 -12.69
N PHE A 112 -0.92 -16.42 -12.33
CA PHE A 112 -0.41 -17.38 -13.32
C PHE A 112 -1.50 -17.93 -14.23
N ALA A 113 -1.12 -18.49 -15.38
CA ALA A 113 -2.05 -18.93 -16.41
C ALA A 113 -3.07 -19.97 -15.93
N ASN A 114 -2.75 -20.75 -14.90
CA ASN A 114 -3.64 -21.71 -14.26
C ASN A 114 -4.54 -21.11 -13.15
N GLU A 115 -4.30 -19.86 -12.74
CA GLU A 115 -4.99 -19.17 -11.65
C GLU A 115 -5.74 -17.89 -12.10
N ARG A 116 -5.47 -17.39 -13.31
CA ARG A 116 -6.11 -16.18 -13.88
C ARG A 116 -7.25 -16.53 -14.85
N GLU A 117 -8.17 -15.60 -15.03
CA GLU A 117 -9.20 -15.70 -16.05
C GLU A 117 -8.64 -15.30 -17.43
N ASP A 118 -9.22 -15.85 -18.51
CA ASP A 118 -8.76 -15.64 -19.90
C ASP A 118 -8.63 -14.16 -20.30
N LYS A 119 -9.48 -13.30 -19.73
CA LYS A 119 -9.56 -11.87 -20.08
C LYS A 119 -8.86 -10.94 -19.08
N ASP A 120 -8.18 -11.46 -18.07
CA ASP A 120 -7.59 -10.62 -17.02
C ASP A 120 -6.53 -9.67 -17.59
N ILE A 121 -5.63 -10.17 -18.43
CA ILE A 121 -4.58 -9.36 -19.05
C ILE A 121 -5.18 -8.36 -20.06
N ASP A 122 -6.21 -8.74 -20.82
CA ASP A 122 -6.93 -7.82 -21.71
C ASP A 122 -7.57 -6.66 -20.93
N CYS A 123 -8.20 -6.96 -19.80
CA CYS A 123 -8.78 -5.96 -18.91
C CYS A 123 -7.72 -5.01 -18.34
N LEU A 124 -6.52 -5.51 -18.00
CA LEU A 124 -5.40 -4.67 -17.56
C LEU A 124 -4.89 -3.74 -18.68
N TRP A 125 -4.83 -4.22 -19.92
CA TRP A 125 -4.48 -3.40 -21.08
C TRP A 125 -5.52 -2.32 -21.38
N GLU A 126 -6.81 -2.65 -21.29
CA GLU A 126 -7.89 -1.66 -21.44
C GLU A 126 -7.91 -0.65 -20.29
N PHE A 127 -7.58 -1.08 -19.08
CA PHE A 127 -7.41 -0.19 -17.93
C PHE A 127 -6.25 0.79 -18.14
N PHE A 128 -5.10 0.31 -18.62
CA PHE A 128 -3.95 1.14 -18.95
C PHE A 128 -4.26 2.16 -20.05
N ASP A 129 -4.84 1.71 -21.17
CA ASP A 129 -5.25 2.57 -22.29
C ASP A 129 -6.27 3.63 -21.86
N SER A 130 -7.32 3.23 -21.12
CA SER A 130 -8.34 4.17 -20.64
C SER A 130 -7.82 5.16 -19.61
N ALA A 131 -6.85 4.79 -18.77
CA ALA A 131 -6.17 5.70 -17.85
C ALA A 131 -5.37 6.78 -18.58
N LEU A 132 -4.60 6.40 -19.62
CA LEU A 132 -3.88 7.36 -20.47
C LEU A 132 -4.85 8.27 -21.25
N ALA A 133 -5.93 7.72 -21.78
CA ALA A 133 -6.96 8.49 -22.49
C ALA A 133 -7.65 9.51 -21.57
N TYR A 134 -8.00 9.11 -20.34
CA TYR A 134 -8.59 9.99 -19.33
C TYR A 134 -7.63 11.11 -18.90
N ALA A 135 -6.35 10.79 -18.72
CA ALA A 135 -5.32 11.77 -18.42
C ALA A 135 -5.14 12.81 -19.55
N ALA A 136 -5.18 12.36 -20.80
CA ALA A 136 -5.08 13.24 -21.96
C ALA A 136 -6.34 14.11 -22.14
N SER A 137 -7.53 13.57 -21.83
CA SER A 137 -8.79 14.31 -21.91
C SER A 137 -9.84 13.76 -20.95
N GLN A 138 -10.25 14.57 -19.98
CA GLN A 138 -11.23 14.20 -18.93
C GLN A 138 -12.69 14.33 -19.41
N THR A 139 -13.01 13.78 -20.59
CA THR A 139 -14.41 13.76 -21.07
C THR A 139 -15.26 12.76 -20.28
N PRO A 140 -16.60 12.91 -20.26
CA PRO A 140 -17.50 11.94 -19.64
C PRO A 140 -17.31 10.52 -20.18
N GLU A 141 -17.05 10.36 -21.48
CA GLU A 141 -16.81 9.06 -22.12
C GLU A 141 -15.51 8.42 -21.62
N ASN A 142 -14.41 9.19 -21.55
CA ASN A 142 -13.15 8.70 -21.03
C ASN A 142 -13.24 8.36 -19.53
N ARG A 143 -13.96 9.18 -18.76
CA ARG A 143 -14.24 8.89 -17.34
C ARG A 143 -15.01 7.58 -17.19
N MET A 144 -16.05 7.37 -18.00
CA MET A 144 -16.84 6.14 -17.97
C MET A 144 -16.02 4.91 -18.37
N LYS A 145 -15.20 5.00 -19.43
CA LYS A 145 -14.31 3.91 -19.85
C LYS A 145 -13.30 3.58 -18.75
N PHE A 146 -12.64 4.59 -18.19
CA PHE A 146 -11.70 4.43 -17.08
C PHE A 146 -12.38 3.79 -15.87
N SER A 147 -13.51 4.32 -15.42
CA SER A 147 -14.27 3.80 -14.27
C SER A 147 -14.65 2.34 -14.45
N LYS A 148 -15.17 1.98 -15.62
CA LYS A 148 -15.51 0.58 -15.95
C LYS A 148 -14.31 -0.36 -15.75
N TYR A 149 -13.15 -0.05 -16.33
CA TYR A 149 -12.00 -0.93 -16.24
C TYR A 149 -11.31 -0.88 -14.88
N PHE A 150 -11.34 0.26 -14.18
CA PHE A 150 -10.89 0.36 -12.80
C PHE A 150 -11.67 -0.61 -11.90
N ASP A 151 -13.01 -0.59 -11.98
CA ASP A 151 -13.89 -1.43 -11.15
C ASP A 151 -13.78 -2.92 -11.51
N LEU A 152 -13.50 -3.25 -12.77
CA LEU A 152 -13.18 -4.64 -13.17
C LEU A 152 -11.84 -5.09 -12.59
N VAL A 153 -10.77 -4.32 -12.80
CA VAL A 153 -9.41 -4.67 -12.38
C VAL A 153 -9.29 -4.75 -10.87
N ILE A 154 -9.87 -3.81 -10.12
CA ILE A 154 -9.76 -3.85 -8.66
C ILE A 154 -10.39 -5.11 -8.08
N ASN A 155 -11.38 -5.72 -8.74
CA ASN A 155 -12.04 -6.94 -8.29
C ASN A 155 -11.31 -8.24 -8.68
N MET A 156 -10.24 -8.16 -9.48
CA MET A 156 -9.38 -9.32 -9.77
C MET A 156 -8.67 -9.86 -8.52
N ALA A 157 -8.22 -11.11 -8.62
CA ALA A 157 -7.50 -11.80 -7.56
C ALA A 157 -6.19 -11.07 -7.19
N ARG A 158 -5.98 -10.87 -5.89
CA ARG A 158 -4.79 -10.21 -5.29
C ARG A 158 -4.49 -8.78 -5.77
N ILE A 159 -5.47 -8.12 -6.40
CA ILE A 159 -5.45 -6.67 -6.63
C ILE A 159 -6.23 -5.99 -5.51
N GLY A 160 -5.69 -4.91 -4.95
CA GLY A 160 -6.37 -4.08 -3.97
C GLY A 160 -6.10 -2.60 -4.28
N ARG A 161 -6.78 -1.70 -3.56
CA ARG A 161 -6.68 -0.25 -3.75
C ARG A 161 -5.24 0.23 -3.87
N GLY A 162 -4.36 -0.16 -2.95
CA GLY A 162 -2.96 0.27 -2.97
C GLY A 162 -2.29 -0.08 -4.29
N LYS A 163 -2.39 -1.35 -4.71
CA LYS A 163 -1.75 -1.84 -5.94
C LYS A 163 -2.26 -1.16 -7.21
N ILE A 164 -3.58 -1.07 -7.38
CA ILE A 164 -4.17 -0.47 -8.58
C ILE A 164 -3.86 1.03 -8.68
N THR A 165 -3.93 1.76 -7.57
CA THR A 165 -3.66 3.21 -7.54
C THR A 165 -2.17 3.53 -7.64
N ILE A 166 -1.28 2.68 -7.12
CA ILE A 166 0.16 2.74 -7.37
C ILE A 166 0.45 2.58 -8.88
N GLY A 167 -0.17 1.60 -9.53
CA GLY A 167 -0.03 1.39 -10.97
C GLY A 167 -0.44 2.62 -11.79
N LEU A 168 -1.58 3.23 -11.45
CA LEU A 168 -2.04 4.48 -12.07
C LEU A 168 -1.08 5.65 -11.84
N TYR A 169 -0.60 5.80 -10.61
CA TYR A 169 0.32 6.86 -10.23
C TYR A 169 1.65 6.75 -10.98
N TRP A 170 2.16 5.54 -11.22
CA TRP A 170 3.37 5.37 -12.03
C TRP A 170 3.19 5.87 -13.47
N ILE A 171 2.06 5.59 -14.10
CA ILE A 171 1.90 5.86 -15.54
C ILE A 171 1.46 7.30 -15.82
N VAL A 172 0.67 7.90 -14.91
CA VAL A 172 0.21 9.29 -15.03
C VAL A 172 0.15 9.97 -13.65
N PRO A 173 1.31 10.31 -13.05
CA PRO A 173 1.37 10.93 -11.72
C PRO A 173 0.75 12.33 -11.67
N ASP A 174 0.60 13.01 -12.80
CA ASP A 174 -0.09 14.32 -12.87
C ASP A 174 -1.60 14.20 -12.63
N THR A 175 -2.20 13.06 -13.00
CA THR A 175 -3.65 12.83 -12.98
C THR A 175 -4.11 11.99 -11.80
N PHE A 176 -3.34 10.97 -11.43
CA PHE A 176 -3.72 10.00 -10.41
C PHE A 176 -2.84 10.13 -9.18
N LEU A 177 -3.38 9.79 -8.02
CA LEU A 177 -2.63 9.71 -6.75
C LEU A 177 -2.63 8.27 -6.25
N SER A 178 -1.50 7.81 -5.69
CA SER A 178 -1.44 6.52 -5.02
C SER A 178 -2.19 6.56 -3.68
N LEU A 179 -3.06 5.59 -3.43
CA LEU A 179 -3.69 5.37 -2.13
C LEU A 179 -3.05 4.18 -1.41
N ASP A 180 -1.72 4.16 -1.44
CA ASP A 180 -0.86 3.27 -0.66
C ASP A 180 -0.93 3.62 0.84
N SER A 181 -0.34 2.77 1.67
CA SER A 181 -0.45 2.92 3.13
C SER A 181 0.12 4.24 3.66
N ARG A 182 1.16 4.79 3.02
CA ARG A 182 1.83 6.02 3.46
C ARG A 182 0.96 7.22 3.15
N THR A 183 0.49 7.31 1.92
CA THR A 183 -0.41 8.38 1.49
C THR A 183 -1.72 8.34 2.28
N VAL A 184 -2.31 7.17 2.49
CA VAL A 184 -3.51 7.04 3.31
C VAL A 184 -3.27 7.48 4.76
N ARG A 185 -2.15 7.06 5.37
CA ARG A 185 -1.80 7.49 6.74
C ARG A 185 -1.60 9.00 6.82
N TYR A 186 -0.90 9.56 5.83
CA TYR A 186 -0.66 11.00 5.74
C TYR A 186 -1.97 11.77 5.63
N VAL A 187 -2.88 11.33 4.76
CA VAL A 187 -4.15 12.03 4.53
C VAL A 187 -5.09 11.91 5.73
N TYR A 188 -5.28 10.72 6.27
CA TYR A 188 -6.40 10.45 7.20
C TYR A 188 -6.02 10.46 8.69
N THR A 189 -4.74 10.29 9.02
CA THR A 189 -4.35 10.01 10.43
C THR A 189 -3.14 10.79 10.92
N SER A 190 -2.44 11.51 10.05
CA SER A 190 -1.21 12.21 10.45
C SER A 190 -1.47 13.51 11.21
N GLY A 191 -2.69 14.07 11.10
CA GLY A 191 -3.00 15.43 11.56
C GLY A 191 -2.32 16.54 10.75
N LYS A 192 -1.71 16.23 9.60
CA LYS A 192 -1.07 17.21 8.70
C LYS A 192 -2.03 17.82 7.69
N MET A 193 -3.16 17.17 7.41
CA MET A 193 -4.17 17.68 6.49
C MET A 193 -5.16 18.60 7.22
N PRO A 194 -5.72 19.61 6.54
CA PRO A 194 -6.79 20.44 7.10
C PRO A 194 -8.01 19.62 7.53
N GLU A 195 -8.55 19.89 8.72
CA GLU A 195 -9.71 19.15 9.28
C GLU A 195 -10.95 19.24 8.39
N ASN A 196 -11.25 20.43 7.87
CA ASN A 196 -12.35 20.67 6.94
C ASN A 196 -12.26 19.82 5.66
N LEU A 197 -11.05 19.54 5.17
CA LEU A 197 -10.86 18.66 4.03
C LEU A 197 -11.11 17.21 4.43
N MET A 198 -10.51 16.77 5.55
CA MET A 198 -10.63 15.38 6.03
C MET A 198 -12.08 14.98 6.29
N GLU A 199 -12.91 15.86 6.84
CA GLU A 199 -14.34 15.61 7.08
C GLU A 199 -15.14 15.35 5.80
N THR A 200 -14.67 15.84 4.66
CA THR A 200 -15.33 15.64 3.36
C THR A 200 -14.86 14.40 2.64
N LEU A 201 -13.71 13.82 2.99
CA LEU A 201 -13.16 12.70 2.25
C LEU A 201 -13.95 11.40 2.50
N PRO A 202 -14.24 10.60 1.48
CA PRO A 202 -14.91 9.32 1.67
C PRO A 202 -14.01 8.35 2.43
N THR A 203 -14.65 7.33 3.03
CA THR A 203 -13.93 6.24 3.71
C THR A 203 -13.14 5.41 2.71
N ILE A 204 -12.04 4.84 3.19
CA ILE A 204 -11.14 4.03 2.38
C ILE A 204 -11.38 2.53 2.60
N ASP A 205 -11.83 1.88 1.53
CA ASP A 205 -12.05 0.44 1.48
C ASP A 205 -10.89 -0.28 0.78
N HIS A 206 -10.63 -1.55 1.09
CA HIS A 206 -9.62 -2.35 0.39
C HIS A 206 -9.95 -2.51 -1.11
N LYS A 207 -11.24 -2.65 -1.43
CA LYS A 207 -11.80 -2.68 -2.79
C LYS A 207 -12.62 -1.40 -3.01
N ILE A 208 -11.92 -0.28 -3.20
CA ILE A 208 -12.55 1.02 -3.45
C ILE A 208 -13.22 1.06 -4.84
N SER A 209 -14.37 1.70 -4.98
CA SER A 209 -14.95 1.95 -6.31
C SER A 209 -14.21 3.08 -7.03
N SER A 210 -14.28 3.08 -8.36
CA SER A 210 -13.73 4.14 -9.19
C SER A 210 -14.31 5.52 -8.83
N GLY A 211 -15.61 5.59 -8.52
CA GLY A 211 -16.28 6.80 -8.07
C GLY A 211 -15.66 7.38 -6.79
N LYS A 212 -15.54 6.55 -5.74
CA LYS A 212 -14.89 6.98 -4.47
C LYS A 212 -13.43 7.36 -4.70
N TYR A 213 -12.70 6.61 -5.53
CA TYR A 213 -11.30 6.91 -5.83
C TYR A 213 -11.16 8.27 -6.52
N LEU A 214 -11.94 8.52 -7.58
CA LEU A 214 -11.92 9.79 -8.30
C LEU A 214 -12.34 10.95 -7.40
N GLU A 215 -13.33 10.76 -6.52
CA GLU A 215 -13.74 11.78 -5.55
C GLU A 215 -12.59 12.18 -4.61
N ILE A 216 -11.82 11.21 -4.10
CA ILE A 216 -10.62 11.48 -3.28
C ILE A 216 -9.59 12.27 -4.09
N VAL A 217 -9.30 11.82 -5.31
CA VAL A 217 -8.31 12.47 -6.20
C VAL A 217 -8.73 13.90 -6.55
N GLU A 218 -10.00 14.12 -6.88
CA GLU A 218 -10.56 15.44 -7.21
C GLU A 218 -10.48 16.39 -6.00
N LYS A 219 -10.85 15.92 -4.79
CA LYS A 219 -10.77 16.72 -3.55
C LYS A 219 -9.34 17.07 -3.16
N LEU A 220 -8.43 16.10 -3.22
CA LEU A 220 -7.01 16.34 -2.92
C LEU A 220 -6.36 17.24 -3.98
N ARG A 221 -6.73 17.11 -5.25
CA ARG A 221 -6.27 18.02 -6.31
C ARG A 221 -6.76 19.46 -6.06
N ALA A 222 -8.03 19.63 -5.71
CA ALA A 222 -8.58 20.95 -5.40
C ALA A 222 -7.85 21.59 -4.21
N TYR A 223 -7.53 20.80 -3.18
CA TYR A 223 -6.68 21.27 -2.07
C TYR A 223 -5.28 21.67 -2.55
N ILE A 224 -4.60 20.82 -3.34
CA ILE A 224 -3.26 21.09 -3.87
C ILE A 224 -3.22 22.38 -4.71
N GLN A 225 -4.28 22.64 -5.47
CA GLN A 225 -4.42 23.85 -6.31
C GLN A 225 -4.86 25.10 -5.52
N SER A 226 -5.22 24.94 -4.24
CA SER A 226 -5.60 26.06 -3.38
C SER A 226 -4.38 26.78 -2.81
N SER A 227 -4.55 28.04 -2.39
CA SER A 227 -3.49 28.80 -1.72
C SER A 227 -3.12 28.27 -0.33
N GLU A 228 -3.88 27.31 0.21
CA GLU A 228 -3.63 26.72 1.54
C GLU A 228 -2.63 25.55 1.47
N SER A 229 -2.44 24.96 0.28
CA SER A 229 -1.54 23.83 0.10
C SER A 229 -0.08 24.28 -0.05
N PRO A 230 0.87 23.60 0.62
CA PRO A 230 2.30 23.79 0.39
C PRO A 230 2.82 23.01 -0.83
N PHE A 231 1.98 22.22 -1.50
CA PHE A 231 2.34 21.34 -2.61
C PHE A 231 1.85 21.92 -3.94
N GLU A 232 2.64 21.74 -5.00
CA GLU A 232 2.24 22.18 -6.35
C GLU A 232 1.51 21.08 -7.13
N ASN A 233 1.74 19.81 -6.80
CA ASN A 233 1.31 18.66 -7.60
C ASN A 233 1.26 17.37 -6.73
N PHE A 234 0.81 16.27 -7.34
CA PHE A 234 0.69 14.99 -6.63
C PHE A 234 2.01 14.31 -6.29
N TRP A 235 3.07 14.50 -7.07
CA TRP A 235 4.34 13.84 -6.78
C TRP A 235 5.06 14.48 -5.60
N GLU A 236 4.93 15.78 -5.39
CA GLU A 236 5.41 16.46 -4.19
C GLU A 236 4.59 16.04 -2.97
N PHE A 237 3.27 15.95 -3.13
CA PHE A 237 2.38 15.45 -2.10
C PHE A 237 2.73 14.02 -1.66
N SER A 238 2.93 13.12 -2.63
CA SER A 238 3.31 11.72 -2.40
C SER A 238 4.70 11.62 -1.75
N HIS A 239 5.66 12.43 -2.21
CA HIS A 239 6.99 12.52 -1.63
C HIS A 239 6.95 13.02 -0.17
N GLU A 240 6.09 13.98 0.15
CA GLU A 240 5.90 14.43 1.53
C GLU A 240 5.30 13.34 2.42
N ALA A 241 4.31 12.60 1.92
CA ALA A 241 3.75 11.46 2.64
C ALA A 241 4.83 10.39 2.94
N TRP A 242 5.72 10.14 1.98
CA TRP A 242 6.90 9.29 2.16
C TRP A 242 7.85 9.86 3.22
N ARG A 243 8.22 11.15 3.12
CA ARG A 243 9.14 11.82 4.06
C ARG A 243 8.62 11.74 5.49
N TYR A 244 7.34 12.04 5.69
CA TYR A 244 6.67 11.92 6.98
C TYR A 244 6.69 10.48 7.50
N SER A 245 6.51 9.48 6.63
CA SER A 245 6.56 8.08 7.04
C SER A 245 7.96 7.67 7.55
N VAL A 246 9.02 8.20 6.95
CA VAL A 246 10.41 7.99 7.37
C VAL A 246 10.67 8.68 8.71
N GLU A 247 10.24 9.93 8.86
CA GLU A 247 10.34 10.68 10.14
C GLU A 247 9.69 9.91 11.29
N VAL A 248 8.48 9.41 11.10
CA VAL A 248 7.76 8.61 12.11
C VAL A 248 8.48 7.30 12.41
N LYS A 249 9.09 6.64 11.41
CA LYS A 249 9.87 5.40 11.59
C LYS A 249 11.11 5.66 12.45
N LEU A 250 11.85 6.72 12.15
CA LEU A 250 13.05 7.11 12.90
C LEU A 250 12.72 7.45 14.36
N ALA A 251 11.70 8.27 14.59
CA ALA A 251 11.27 8.62 15.95
C ALA A 251 10.88 7.38 16.78
N ARG A 252 10.17 6.42 16.18
CA ARG A 252 9.82 5.15 16.84
C ARG A 252 11.05 4.30 17.17
N ALA A 253 12.06 4.29 16.30
CA ALA A 253 13.30 3.55 16.53
C ALA A 253 14.11 4.18 17.67
N GLU A 254 14.16 5.51 17.75
CA GLU A 254 14.79 6.24 18.87
C GLU A 254 14.07 5.96 20.19
N ASP A 255 12.73 6.03 20.21
CA ASP A 255 11.91 5.69 21.38
C ASP A 255 12.12 4.24 21.85
N ALA A 256 12.25 3.30 20.91
CA ALA A 256 12.51 1.89 21.21
C ALA A 256 13.89 1.69 21.84
N LYS A 257 14.92 2.36 21.31
CA LYS A 257 16.28 2.35 21.88
C LYS A 257 16.29 2.94 23.29
N ALA A 258 15.64 4.09 23.49
CA ALA A 258 15.56 4.74 24.79
C ALA A 258 14.80 3.91 25.85
N LYS A 259 13.84 3.07 25.43
CA LYS A 259 13.18 2.10 26.31
C LYS A 259 14.11 0.94 26.66
N GLN A 260 14.80 0.36 25.67
CA GLN A 260 15.78 -0.71 25.92
C GLN A 260 16.90 -0.27 26.87
N GLU A 261 17.42 0.96 26.74
CA GLU A 261 18.43 1.52 27.64
C GLU A 261 17.91 1.76 29.07
N LYS A 262 16.63 2.09 29.23
CA LYS A 262 16.00 2.23 30.56
C LYS A 262 15.71 0.88 31.22
N ASP A 263 15.37 -0.13 30.43
CA ASP A 263 15.12 -1.49 30.93
C ASP A 263 16.45 -2.15 31.33
N THR A 264 17.54 -1.94 30.58
CA THR A 264 18.89 -2.41 30.97
C THR A 264 19.49 -1.64 32.15
N ALA A 265 19.09 -0.39 32.40
CA ALA A 265 19.51 0.37 33.59
C ALA A 265 18.78 -0.05 34.88
N ASN A 266 17.74 -0.89 34.80
CA ASN A 266 17.02 -1.44 35.96
C ASN A 266 17.41 -2.89 36.28
N GLU A 267 18.35 -3.49 35.54
CA GLU A 267 18.91 -4.81 35.82
C GLU A 267 20.39 -4.69 36.20
N ASP A 268 20.67 -4.32 37.45
CA ASP A 268 21.93 -4.68 38.10
C ASP A 268 21.82 -6.14 38.59
N ALA A 269 22.25 -7.11 37.76
CA ALA A 269 23.13 -8.21 38.15
C ALA A 269 23.38 -9.20 36.99
N ASP A 270 24.67 -9.43 36.74
CA ASP A 270 25.33 -10.50 36.00
C ASP A 270 25.53 -10.37 34.47
N ASP A 271 26.80 -10.02 34.16
CA ASP A 271 27.66 -10.34 33.02
C ASP A 271 27.09 -11.20 31.88
N GLU A 272 27.01 -10.63 30.66
CA GLU A 272 27.99 -10.89 29.59
C GLU A 272 27.72 -9.98 28.38
N LYS A 273 28.78 -9.32 27.88
CA LYS A 273 28.81 -8.60 26.60
C LYS A 273 28.52 -9.56 25.44
N PRO A 274 27.89 -9.11 24.32
CA PRO A 274 28.75 -8.63 23.23
C PRO A 274 28.21 -7.50 22.34
N GLU A 275 29.21 -6.74 21.87
CA GLU A 275 29.41 -6.15 20.54
C GLU A 275 28.42 -5.12 19.96
N THR A 276 28.87 -3.88 20.09
CA THR A 276 28.53 -2.72 19.29
C THR A 276 28.92 -2.95 17.82
N LYS A 277 27.94 -2.94 16.90
CA LYS A 277 28.21 -2.65 15.48
C LYS A 277 27.80 -1.22 15.17
N SER A 278 28.80 -0.40 14.91
CA SER A 278 28.67 0.88 14.23
C SER A 278 28.39 0.64 12.75
N GLU A 279 27.33 1.21 12.21
CA GLU A 279 27.24 1.49 10.77
C GLU A 279 26.63 2.89 10.58
N SER A 280 27.52 3.86 10.35
CA SER A 280 27.21 5.02 9.52
C SER A 280 27.35 4.63 8.05
N ASP A 281 26.65 5.37 7.20
CA ASP A 281 26.79 5.44 5.74
C ASP A 281 26.07 4.37 4.91
N THR A 282 24.74 4.50 4.77
CA THR A 282 24.08 4.78 3.47
C THR A 282 22.61 5.15 3.68
N ILE A 283 22.27 6.42 3.53
CA ILE A 283 20.88 6.87 3.37
C ILE A 283 20.50 6.53 1.92
N GLY A 284 20.06 5.31 1.69
CA GLY A 284 19.82 4.83 0.32
C GLY A 284 19.35 3.38 0.26
N ASP A 285 18.46 2.99 1.17
CA ASP A 285 17.63 1.79 1.03
C ASP A 285 16.42 2.01 1.95
N VAL A 286 15.38 2.68 1.41
CA VAL A 286 14.12 2.82 2.14
C VAL A 286 13.40 1.49 2.04
N GLU A 287 13.68 0.63 3.03
CA GLU A 287 12.82 -0.47 3.39
C GLU A 287 11.45 0.10 3.80
N GLU A 288 10.57 0.15 2.81
CA GLU A 288 9.16 0.39 3.02
C GLU A 288 8.56 -0.86 3.67
N ASP A 289 8.49 -0.84 5.00
CA ASP A 289 7.93 -1.92 5.79
C ASP A 289 6.55 -2.33 5.24
N GLU A 290 6.29 -3.63 5.37
CA GLU A 290 4.94 -4.15 5.49
C GLU A 290 4.16 -3.31 6.50
N ILE A 291 2.83 -3.46 6.62
CA ILE A 291 2.20 -2.95 7.84
C ILE A 291 2.78 -3.78 8.99
N GLU A 292 3.88 -3.30 9.58
CA GLU A 292 4.50 -3.89 10.75
C GLU A 292 3.59 -3.50 11.90
N TYR A 293 2.56 -4.32 12.08
CA TYR A 293 1.70 -4.22 13.23
C TYR A 293 2.55 -4.47 14.44
N VAL A 294 2.54 -3.51 15.36
CA VAL A 294 3.31 -3.59 16.61
C VAL A 294 3.05 -4.94 17.25
N ALA A 295 4.12 -5.73 17.43
CA ALA A 295 4.05 -6.99 18.15
C ALA A 295 3.37 -6.76 19.50
N TYR A 296 2.42 -7.62 19.83
CA TYR A 296 1.65 -7.48 21.05
C TYR A 296 1.27 -8.85 21.56
N GLY A 297 1.98 -9.27 22.60
CA GLY A 297 1.83 -10.57 23.22
C GLY A 297 1.22 -10.51 24.61
N ALA A 298 1.30 -11.64 25.31
CA ALA A 298 0.76 -11.81 26.65
C ALA A 298 1.35 -10.81 27.66
N GLU A 299 2.66 -10.56 27.59
CA GLU A 299 3.34 -9.66 28.51
C GLU A 299 2.90 -8.20 28.29
N ASP A 300 2.71 -7.76 27.03
CA ASP A 300 2.14 -6.44 26.73
C ASP A 300 0.71 -6.29 27.26
N PHE A 301 -0.09 -7.35 27.15
CA PHE A 301 -1.43 -7.39 27.73
C PHE A 301 -1.41 -7.24 29.25
N LEU A 302 -0.56 -7.98 29.95
CA LEU A 302 -0.48 -7.96 31.41
C LEU A 302 0.06 -6.63 31.96
N ASN A 303 0.87 -5.92 31.16
CA ASN A 303 1.34 -4.58 31.50
C ASN A 303 0.26 -3.50 31.38
N GLU A 304 -0.65 -3.62 30.39
CA GLU A 304 -1.69 -2.62 30.14
C GLU A 304 -3.02 -2.93 30.86
N VAL A 305 -3.34 -4.21 31.07
CA VAL A 305 -4.63 -4.67 31.60
C VAL A 305 -4.43 -5.20 33.01
N TYR A 306 -5.18 -4.64 33.96
CA TYR A 306 -5.15 -5.09 35.35
C TYR A 306 -5.82 -6.47 35.51
N MET A 307 -5.04 -7.52 35.25
CA MET A 307 -5.43 -8.93 35.31
C MET A 307 -4.19 -9.77 35.65
N SER A 308 -4.35 -10.83 36.46
CA SER A 308 -3.24 -11.75 36.74
C SER A 308 -2.96 -12.66 35.55
N LYS A 309 -1.75 -13.20 35.48
CA LYS A 309 -1.33 -14.13 34.41
C LYS A 309 -2.22 -15.38 34.36
N GLU A 310 -2.60 -15.92 35.52
CA GLU A 310 -3.47 -17.09 35.61
C GLU A 310 -4.87 -16.81 35.04
N ASN A 311 -5.40 -15.62 35.29
CA ASN A 311 -6.69 -15.20 34.75
C ASN A 311 -6.63 -14.94 33.24
N TYR A 312 -5.53 -14.36 32.76
CA TYR A 312 -5.28 -14.20 31.32
C TYR A 312 -5.22 -15.55 30.61
N ASP A 313 -4.43 -16.49 31.13
CA ASP A 313 -4.28 -17.83 30.53
C ASP A 313 -5.62 -18.58 30.49
N THR A 314 -6.40 -18.48 31.58
CA THR A 314 -7.76 -19.01 31.64
C THR A 314 -8.66 -18.39 30.57
N LEU A 315 -8.62 -17.06 30.42
CA LEU A 315 -9.44 -16.34 29.45
C LEU A 315 -9.06 -16.70 28.01
N VAL A 316 -7.76 -16.80 27.70
CA VAL A 316 -7.26 -17.24 26.38
C VAL A 316 -7.70 -18.67 26.08
N ALA A 317 -7.60 -19.58 27.05
CA ALA A 317 -8.05 -20.96 26.90
C ALA A 317 -9.55 -21.03 26.60
N LEU A 318 -10.37 -20.28 27.36
CA LEU A 318 -11.82 -20.19 27.15
C LEU A 318 -12.17 -19.68 25.74
N VAL A 319 -11.52 -18.61 25.26
CA VAL A 319 -11.76 -18.10 23.90
C VAL A 319 -11.33 -19.14 22.85
N ARG A 320 -10.20 -19.81 23.03
CA ARG A 320 -9.71 -20.82 22.06
C ARG A 320 -10.65 -22.02 21.96
N GLU A 321 -11.17 -22.50 23.09
CA GLU A 321 -12.04 -23.67 23.15
C GLU A 321 -13.50 -23.37 22.79
N LYS A 322 -14.06 -22.30 23.36
CA LYS A 322 -15.50 -21.97 23.24
C LYS A 322 -15.80 -21.00 22.11
N LYS A 323 -14.79 -20.33 21.56
CA LYS A 323 -14.86 -19.27 20.52
C LYS A 323 -15.59 -18.00 20.92
N ASN A 324 -16.51 -18.07 21.88
CA ASN A 324 -17.32 -16.96 22.35
C ASN A 324 -17.21 -16.87 23.87
N VAL A 325 -16.99 -15.65 24.39
CA VAL A 325 -16.88 -15.38 25.83
C VAL A 325 -17.62 -14.09 26.16
N ILE A 326 -18.25 -14.04 27.33
CA ILE A 326 -18.90 -12.84 27.86
C ILE A 326 -18.12 -12.40 29.10
N LEU A 327 -17.55 -11.19 29.06
CA LEU A 327 -16.94 -10.55 30.22
C LEU A 327 -18.02 -9.83 31.04
N GLN A 328 -18.28 -10.32 32.25
CA GLN A 328 -19.27 -9.74 33.17
C GLN A 328 -18.59 -8.97 34.30
N GLY A 329 -19.18 -7.87 34.74
CA GLY A 329 -18.66 -7.06 35.84
C GLY A 329 -19.27 -5.65 35.89
N ALA A 330 -19.01 -4.93 36.98
CA ALA A 330 -19.52 -3.57 37.19
C ALA A 330 -19.14 -2.61 36.04
N PRO A 331 -19.90 -1.54 35.78
CA PRO A 331 -19.50 -0.48 34.86
C PRO A 331 -18.14 0.12 35.25
N GLY A 332 -17.32 0.50 34.27
CA GLY A 332 -16.02 1.16 34.52
C GLY A 332 -14.84 0.24 34.85
N VAL A 333 -15.01 -1.07 35.01
CA VAL A 333 -13.90 -2.01 35.33
C VAL A 333 -13.02 -2.40 34.13
N GLY A 334 -13.04 -1.62 33.05
CA GLY A 334 -12.12 -1.84 31.91
C GLY A 334 -12.47 -3.00 30.96
N LYS A 335 -13.68 -3.57 31.00
CA LYS A 335 -14.07 -4.73 30.14
C LYS A 335 -13.84 -4.49 28.65
N THR A 336 -14.26 -3.34 28.13
CA THR A 336 -14.08 -2.94 26.73
C THR A 336 -12.61 -2.83 26.37
N PHE A 337 -11.82 -2.26 27.27
CA PHE A 337 -10.38 -2.09 27.11
C PHE A 337 -9.68 -3.46 27.07
N ALA A 338 -9.98 -4.34 28.02
CA ALA A 338 -9.45 -5.69 28.09
C ALA A 338 -9.83 -6.53 26.86
N ALA A 339 -11.07 -6.47 26.38
CA ALA A 339 -11.51 -7.25 25.23
C ALA A 339 -10.72 -6.93 23.94
N LYS A 340 -10.50 -5.65 23.66
CA LYS A 340 -9.72 -5.22 22.48
C LYS A 340 -8.25 -5.64 22.59
N ARG A 341 -7.64 -5.48 23.77
CA ARG A 341 -6.25 -5.88 24.02
C ARG A 341 -6.07 -7.40 23.98
N LEU A 342 -7.05 -8.16 24.47
CA LEU A 342 -7.02 -9.63 24.41
C LEU A 342 -6.98 -10.11 22.95
N ALA A 343 -7.79 -9.51 22.07
CA ALA A 343 -7.79 -9.84 20.65
C ALA A 343 -6.40 -9.62 20.02
N TYR A 344 -5.76 -8.48 20.29
CA TYR A 344 -4.40 -8.22 19.82
C TYR A 344 -3.39 -9.21 20.38
N SER A 345 -3.47 -9.51 21.68
CA SER A 345 -2.56 -10.44 22.36
C SER A 345 -2.63 -11.84 21.76
N MET A 346 -3.85 -12.31 21.48
CA MET A 346 -4.06 -13.62 20.88
C MET A 346 -3.60 -13.70 19.41
N MET A 347 -3.61 -12.57 18.70
CA MET A 347 -3.09 -12.48 17.33
C MET A 347 -1.57 -12.24 17.28
N GLY A 348 -0.96 -11.87 18.40
CA GLY A 348 0.45 -11.50 18.49
C GLY A 348 0.78 -10.10 17.95
N VAL A 349 -0.22 -9.33 17.50
CA VAL A 349 -0.03 -8.04 16.81
C VAL A 349 -1.21 -7.09 17.03
N LYS A 350 -0.93 -5.78 17.14
CA LYS A 350 -1.95 -4.71 17.14
C LYS A 350 -2.46 -4.41 15.72
N ASP A 351 -3.27 -5.31 15.16
CA ASP A 351 -3.92 -5.12 13.86
C ASP A 351 -5.40 -4.70 14.01
N PRO A 352 -5.74 -3.41 13.83
CA PRO A 352 -7.12 -2.93 13.96
C PRO A 352 -8.04 -3.42 12.83
N ASN A 353 -7.52 -3.83 11.68
CA ASN A 353 -8.34 -4.27 10.54
C ASN A 353 -8.95 -5.67 10.77
N ARG A 354 -8.36 -6.46 11.68
CA ARG A 354 -8.84 -7.79 12.06
C ARG A 354 -9.80 -7.79 13.25
N VAL A 355 -10.09 -6.62 13.83
CA VAL A 355 -10.95 -6.49 15.03
C VAL A 355 -12.03 -5.46 14.77
N VAL A 356 -13.28 -5.92 14.70
CA VAL A 356 -14.46 -5.05 14.59
C VAL A 356 -15.09 -4.91 15.97
N MET A 357 -15.37 -3.67 16.39
CA MET A 357 -16.03 -3.37 17.65
C MET A 357 -17.44 -2.84 17.40
N VAL A 358 -18.44 -3.49 17.97
CA VAL A 358 -19.85 -3.11 17.86
C VAL A 358 -20.43 -2.92 19.26
N GLN A 359 -21.21 -1.85 19.45
CA GLN A 359 -21.94 -1.57 20.69
C GLN A 359 -23.43 -1.74 20.44
N PHE A 360 -24.07 -2.71 21.08
CA PHE A 360 -25.51 -2.93 20.95
C PHE A 360 -26.32 -1.87 21.71
N HIS A 361 -27.45 -1.50 21.11
CA HIS A 361 -28.48 -0.63 21.67
C HIS A 361 -29.86 -1.24 21.44
N GLN A 362 -30.89 -0.72 22.13
CA GLN A 362 -32.25 -1.29 22.07
C GLN A 362 -32.85 -1.29 20.65
N SER A 363 -32.45 -0.33 19.82
CA SER A 363 -32.90 -0.23 18.42
C SER A 363 -32.07 -1.05 17.42
N TYR A 364 -31.09 -1.84 17.88
CA TYR A 364 -30.21 -2.63 17.00
C TYR A 364 -30.97 -3.89 16.57
N SER A 365 -31.20 -4.08 15.27
CA SER A 365 -32.01 -5.19 14.76
C SER A 365 -31.18 -6.29 14.12
N TYR A 366 -31.83 -7.41 13.78
CA TYR A 366 -31.22 -8.50 13.02
C TYR A 366 -30.71 -8.03 11.65
N GLU A 367 -31.51 -7.19 11.00
CA GLU A 367 -31.24 -6.61 9.69
C GLU A 367 -29.97 -5.75 9.70
N ASP A 368 -29.65 -5.14 10.85
CA ASP A 368 -28.46 -4.31 11.03
C ASP A 368 -27.18 -5.14 11.26
N PHE A 369 -27.31 -6.39 11.75
CA PHE A 369 -26.17 -7.19 12.20
C PHE A 369 -25.84 -8.37 11.29
N ILE A 370 -26.86 -9.00 10.69
CA ILE A 370 -26.71 -10.22 9.90
C ILE A 370 -26.94 -9.92 8.41
N MET A 371 -28.15 -9.52 8.04
CA MET A 371 -28.52 -9.21 6.67
C MET A 371 -29.88 -8.53 6.63
N GLY A 372 -30.01 -7.46 5.86
CA GLY A 372 -31.29 -6.76 5.70
C GLY A 372 -31.30 -5.84 4.49
N PHE A 373 -32.50 -5.58 3.98
CA PHE A 373 -32.70 -4.62 2.89
C PHE A 373 -32.57 -3.20 3.42
N ARG A 374 -31.74 -2.41 2.77
CA ARG A 374 -31.59 -0.97 3.03
C ARG A 374 -31.93 -0.20 1.77
N PRO A 375 -32.64 0.93 1.87
CA PRO A 375 -32.86 1.78 0.71
C PRO A 375 -31.50 2.30 0.21
N TYR A 376 -31.22 2.04 -1.06
CA TYR A 376 -30.06 2.53 -1.79
C TYR A 376 -30.53 3.58 -2.82
N GLU A 377 -29.74 4.62 -3.08
CA GLU A 377 -30.18 5.77 -3.90
C GLU A 377 -30.54 5.41 -5.35
N GLU A 378 -30.16 4.22 -5.85
CA GLU A 378 -30.46 3.75 -7.20
C GLU A 378 -31.56 2.66 -7.30
N GLY A 379 -32.28 2.35 -6.22
CA GLY A 379 -33.33 1.31 -6.20
C GLY A 379 -32.87 -0.01 -5.58
N PHE A 380 -33.80 -0.97 -5.46
CA PHE A 380 -33.58 -2.24 -4.75
C PHE A 380 -32.68 -3.19 -5.57
N GLU A 381 -31.53 -3.60 -5.00
CA GLU A 381 -30.81 -4.83 -5.37
C GLU A 381 -31.06 -5.95 -4.34
#